data_AF-A0A7H9EK52-F1
#
_entry.id   AF-A0A7H9EK52-F1
#
_cell.length_a   1.000
_cell.length_b   1.000
_cell.length_c   1.000
_cell.angle_alpha   90.00
_cell.angle_beta   90.00
_cell.angle_gamma   90.00
#
_symmetry.space_group_name_H-M   'P 1'
#
loop_
_entity.id
_entity.type
_entity.pdbx_description
1 polymer ?
#
loop_
_entity_poly.entity_id
_entity_poly.type
_entity_poly.pdbx_seq_one_letter_code
_entity_poly.pdbx_strand_id
1 'polypeptide(L)'
;MNDQNIINVIYSKLAGMRPTDQKIAQVLLEDPARAVDFTISQLARLATVSDASVTRFCKSLALTGFHQLKIELAKAANDQTNYYQQVNADNIQKSIG
;
A
#
# COMPACT_ATOMS: atom_id res chain seq x y z
N MET A 1 -9.43 17.33 -1.58
CA MET A 1 -9.14 16.37 -0.50
C MET A 1 -9.71 15.02 -0.90
N ASN A 2 -8.95 14.25 -1.69
CA ASN A 2 -9.09 12.80 -1.77
C ASN A 2 -7.85 12.25 -2.51
N ASP A 3 -6.67 12.48 -1.92
CA ASP A 3 -5.52 11.63 -2.20
C ASP A 3 -5.84 10.27 -1.57
N GLN A 4 -6.56 9.42 -2.31
CA GLN A 4 -6.95 8.11 -1.80
C GLN A 4 -5.70 7.26 -1.63
N ASN A 5 -5.26 7.14 -0.39
CA ASN A 5 -4.21 6.23 0.01
C ASN A 5 -4.61 4.79 -0.36
N ILE A 6 -3.80 4.13 -1.21
CA ILE A 6 -4.09 2.78 -1.72
C ILE A 6 -4.24 1.73 -0.61
N ILE A 7 -3.56 1.92 0.52
CA ILE A 7 -3.68 1.03 1.68
C ILE A 7 -5.09 1.10 2.26
N ASN A 8 -5.68 2.29 2.38
CA ASN A 8 -7.06 2.45 2.82
C ASN A 8 -8.05 1.82 1.83
N VAL A 9 -7.79 1.94 0.53
CA VAL A 9 -8.61 1.28 -0.50
C VAL A 9 -8.55 -0.24 -0.35
N ILE A 10 -7.36 -0.81 -0.18
CA ILE A 10 -7.17 -2.25 0.02
C ILE A 10 -7.88 -2.72 1.30
N TYR A 11 -7.69 -2.03 2.43
CA TYR A 11 -8.39 -2.33 3.69
C TYR A 11 -9.90 -2.31 3.54
N SER A 12 -10.47 -1.26 2.93
CA SER A 12 -11.93 -1.10 2.79
C SER A 12 -12.58 -2.18 1.93
N LYS A 13 -11.85 -2.73 0.96
CA LYS A 13 -12.35 -3.75 0.04
C LYS A 13 -12.07 -5.19 0.50
N LEU A 14 -11.17 -5.38 1.48
CA LEU A 14 -10.62 -6.69 1.85
C LEU A 14 -11.69 -7.77 2.10
N ALA A 15 -12.75 -7.43 2.84
CA ALA A 15 -13.82 -8.37 3.18
C ALA A 15 -14.62 -8.86 1.95
N GLY A 16 -14.70 -8.05 0.88
CA GLY A 16 -15.42 -8.37 -0.36
C GLY A 16 -14.53 -8.92 -1.48
N MET A 17 -13.22 -9.01 -1.27
CA MET A 17 -12.28 -9.54 -2.26
C MET A 17 -12.44 -11.06 -2.43
N ARG A 18 -12.09 -11.55 -3.62
CA ARG A 18 -11.96 -12.99 -3.87
C ARG A 18 -10.81 -13.57 -3.02
N PRO A 19 -10.81 -14.87 -2.68
CA PRO A 19 -9.75 -15.47 -1.85
C PRO A 19 -8.32 -15.21 -2.38
N THR A 20 -8.12 -15.26 -3.70
CA THR A 20 -6.83 -14.96 -4.32
C THR A 20 -6.39 -13.51 -4.12
N ASP A 21 -7.33 -12.57 -4.23
CA ASP A 21 -7.06 -11.13 -4.05
C ASP A 21 -6.81 -10.80 -2.57
N GLN A 22 -7.53 -11.48 -1.65
CA GLN A 22 -7.30 -11.35 -0.20
C GLN A 22 -5.89 -11.76 0.19
N LYS A 23 -5.35 -12.85 -0.36
CA LYS A 23 -3.97 -13.28 -0.09
C LYS A 23 -2.95 -12.22 -0.51
N ILE A 24 -3.15 -11.60 -1.67
CA ILE A 24 -2.27 -10.53 -2.16
C ILE A 24 -2.39 -9.30 -1.26
N ALA A 25 -3.64 -8.90 -0.94
CA ALA A 25 -3.91 -7.78 -0.04
C ALA A 25 -3.26 -7.97 1.32
N GLN A 26 -3.34 -9.17 1.92
CA GLN A 26 -2.73 -9.46 3.22
C GLN A 26 -1.21 -9.23 3.22
N VAL A 27 -0.49 -9.71 2.19
CA VAL A 27 0.96 -9.47 2.07
C VAL A 27 1.28 -7.98 1.96
N LEU A 28 0.47 -7.21 1.23
CA LEU A 28 0.66 -5.76 1.09
C LEU A 28 0.34 -5.00 2.38
N LEU A 29 -0.64 -5.46 3.16
CA LEU A 29 -1.09 -4.82 4.40
C LEU A 29 -0.20 -5.16 5.60
N GLU A 30 0.54 -6.27 5.56
CA GLU A 30 1.49 -6.66 6.60
C GLU A 30 2.65 -5.67 6.72
N ASP A 31 3.25 -5.29 5.59
CA ASP A 31 4.30 -4.27 5.52
C ASP A 31 4.25 -3.50 4.19
N PRO A 32 3.44 -2.42 4.11
CA PRO A 32 3.31 -1.59 2.92
C PRO A 32 4.62 -0.98 2.41
N ALA A 33 5.53 -0.63 3.32
CA ALA A 33 6.79 0.01 2.98
C ALA A 33 7.71 -0.98 2.27
N ARG A 34 7.84 -2.19 2.82
CA ARG A 34 8.63 -3.26 2.20
C ARG A 34 8.03 -3.74 0.88
N ALA A 35 6.71 -3.68 0.72
CA ALA A 35 6.04 -4.09 -0.50
C ALA A 35 6.45 -3.25 -1.74
N VAL A 36 6.94 -2.03 -1.54
CA VAL A 36 7.47 -1.16 -2.62
C VAL A 36 8.70 -1.77 -3.30
N ASP A 37 9.46 -2.60 -2.58
CA ASP A 37 10.70 -3.21 -3.09
C ASP A 37 10.48 -4.56 -3.77
N PHE A 38 9.27 -5.12 -3.71
CA PHE A 38 8.99 -6.40 -4.32
C PHE A 38 8.95 -6.32 -5.85
N THR A 39 9.41 -7.39 -6.49
CA THR A 39 9.02 -7.74 -7.86
C THR A 39 7.63 -8.38 -7.87
N ILE A 40 6.99 -8.42 -9.04
CA ILE A 40 5.68 -9.05 -9.19
C ILE A 40 5.72 -10.53 -8.77
N SER A 41 6.80 -11.24 -9.14
CA SER A 41 6.98 -12.66 -8.82
C SER A 41 7.29 -12.90 -7.35
N GLN A 42 7.96 -11.97 -6.67
CA GLN A 42 8.15 -12.04 -5.21
C GLN A 42 6.82 -11.88 -4.47
N LEU A 43 6.01 -10.88 -4.85
CA LEU A 43 4.68 -10.70 -4.27
C LEU A 43 3.78 -11.91 -4.54
N ALA A 44 3.79 -12.43 -5.77
CA ALA A 44 3.04 -13.62 -6.15
C ALA A 44 3.44 -14.83 -5.29
N ARG A 45 4.74 -15.05 -5.11
CA ARG A 45 5.28 -16.13 -4.27
C ARG A 45 4.85 -16.00 -2.81
N LEU A 46 5.01 -14.81 -2.21
CA LEU A 46 4.62 -14.55 -0.82
C LEU A 46 3.12 -14.77 -0.61
N ALA A 47 2.29 -14.30 -1.55
CA ALA A 47 0.84 -14.49 -1.50
C ALA A 47 0.39 -15.91 -1.92
N THR A 48 1.30 -16.77 -2.36
CA THR A 48 1.00 -18.12 -2.89
C THR A 48 -0.01 -18.07 -4.04
N VAL A 49 0.26 -17.22 -5.03
CA VAL A 49 -0.54 -17.03 -6.25
C VAL A 49 0.37 -16.93 -7.48
N SER A 50 -0.22 -16.79 -8.67
CA SER A 50 0.53 -16.54 -9.91
C SER A 50 0.73 -15.05 -10.18
N ASP A 51 1.75 -14.70 -10.97
CA ASP A 51 1.99 -13.32 -11.46
C ASP A 51 0.78 -12.75 -12.22
N ALA A 52 0.04 -13.61 -12.94
CA ALA A 52 -1.20 -13.26 -13.60
C ALA A 52 -2.31 -12.87 -12.59
N SER A 53 -2.33 -13.50 -11.41
CA SER A 53 -3.25 -13.14 -10.33
C SER A 53 -2.92 -11.76 -9.77
N VAL A 54 -1.63 -11.44 -9.57
CA VAL A 54 -1.19 -10.10 -9.14
C VAL A 54 -1.56 -9.04 -10.17
N THR A 55 -1.42 -9.33 -11.46
CA THR A 55 -1.84 -8.42 -12.54
C THR A 55 -3.36 -8.17 -12.50
N ARG A 56 -4.17 -9.22 -12.28
CA ARG A 56 -5.62 -9.11 -12.15
C ARG A 56 -6.03 -8.34 -10.89
N PHE A 57 -5.32 -8.55 -9.78
CA PHE A 57 -5.51 -7.79 -8.54
C PHE A 57 -5.31 -6.28 -8.77
N CYS A 58 -4.22 -5.88 -9.44
CA CYS A 58 -3.99 -4.48 -9.80
C CYS A 58 -5.17 -3.88 -10.57
N LYS A 59 -5.68 -4.61 -11.58
CA LYS A 59 -6.84 -4.18 -12.36
C LYS A 59 -8.12 -4.07 -11.52
N SER A 60 -8.31 -4.94 -10.53
CA SER A 60 -9.46 -4.88 -9.61
C SER A 60 -9.47 -3.61 -8.73
N LEU A 61 -8.30 -3.00 -8.56
CA LEU A 61 -8.10 -1.72 -7.89
C LEU A 61 -8.11 -0.53 -8.86
N ALA A 62 -8.52 -0.74 -10.13
CA ALA A 62 -8.48 0.24 -11.20
C ALA A 62 -7.06 0.77 -11.53
N LEU A 63 -6.03 -0.03 -11.25
CA LEU A 63 -4.65 0.27 -11.61
C LEU A 63 -4.31 -0.36 -12.96
N THR A 64 -3.43 0.31 -13.72
CA THR A 64 -2.93 -0.15 -15.02
C THR A 64 -2.01 -1.37 -14.90
N GLY A 65 -1.38 -1.57 -13.74
CA GLY A 65 -0.54 -2.74 -13.48
C GLY A 65 0.30 -2.62 -12.21
N PHE A 66 1.24 -3.56 -12.06
CA PHE A 66 2.05 -3.68 -10.85
C PHE A 66 2.96 -2.48 -10.61
N HIS A 67 3.50 -1.85 -11.66
CA HIS A 67 4.31 -0.65 -11.50
C HIS A 67 3.52 0.50 -10.86
N GLN A 68 2.28 0.72 -11.30
CA GLN A 68 1.41 1.73 -10.70
C GLN A 68 1.05 1.39 -9.25
N LEU A 69 0.82 0.11 -8.92
CA LEU A 69 0.63 -0.31 -7.53
C LEU A 69 1.81 0.12 -6.65
N LYS A 70 3.06 -0.07 -7.10
CA LYS A 70 4.25 0.34 -6.33
C LYS A 70 4.33 1.86 -6.14
N ILE A 71 3.95 2.64 -7.15
CA ILE A 71 3.88 4.11 -7.03
C ILE A 71 2.88 4.51 -5.95
N GLU A 72 1.69 3.94 -5.96
CA GLU A 72 0.65 4.26 -4.96
C GLU A 72 1.06 3.80 -3.54
N LEU A 73 1.74 2.65 -3.41
CA LEU A 73 2.30 2.20 -2.14
C LEU A 73 3.39 3.14 -1.63
N ALA A 74 4.28 3.62 -2.50
CA ALA A 74 5.34 4.55 -2.13
C ALA A 74 4.80 5.90 -1.66
N LYS A 75 3.73 6.42 -2.31
CA LYS A 75 3.02 7.62 -1.85
C LYS A 75 2.47 7.42 -0.43
N ALA A 76 1.79 6.29 -0.20
CA ALA A 76 1.23 5.96 1.10
C ALA A 76 2.29 5.84 2.21
N ALA A 77 3.48 5.31 1.90
CA ALA A 77 4.60 5.24 2.84
C ALA A 77 5.23 6.62 3.14
N ASN A 78 5.26 7.51 2.16
CA ASN A 78 5.77 8.87 2.33
C ASN A 78 4.82 9.75 3.16
N ASP A 79 3.50 9.55 3.05
CA ASP A 79 2.51 10.22 3.90
C ASP A 79 2.67 9.83 5.38
N GLN A 80 2.97 8.56 5.65
CA GLN A 80 3.27 8.09 7.02
C GLN A 80 4.50 8.80 7.59
N THR A 81 5.57 8.94 6.80
CA THR A 81 6.80 9.65 7.21
C THR A 81 6.54 11.13 7.48
N ASN A 82 5.74 11.80 6.64
CA ASN A 82 5.41 13.22 6.83
C ASN A 82 4.52 13.48 8.06
N TYR A 83 3.61 12.57 8.40
CA TYR A 83 2.77 12.71 9.60
C TYR A 83 3.61 12.76 10.89
N TYR A 84 4.64 11.90 11.02
CA TYR A 84 5.55 11.92 12.18
C TYR A 84 6.52 13.12 12.18
N GLN A 85 6.84 13.69 11.01
CA GLN A 85 7.66 14.90 10.92
C GLN A 85 6.87 16.17 11.29
N GLN A 86 5.59 16.26 10.91
CA GLN A 86 4.74 17.39 11.26
C GLN A 86 4.44 17.45 12.77
N VAL A 87 4.12 16.31 13.40
CA VAL A 87 3.88 16.29 14.87
C VAL A 87 5.13 16.62 15.69
N ASN A 88 6.34 16.44 15.14
CA ASN A 88 7.60 16.85 15.79
C ASN A 88 7.94 18.32 15.54
N ALA A 89 7.67 18.85 14.34
CA ALA A 89 7.91 20.26 14.02
C ALA A 89 7.02 21.20 14.85
N ASP A 90 5.78 20.80 15.12
CA ASP A 90 4.84 21.57 15.94
C ASP A 90 5.17 21.57 17.44
N ASN A 91 6.04 20.65 17.90
CA ASN A 91 6.38 20.51 19.33
C ASN A 91 7.68 21.23 19.73
N ILE A 92 8.49 21.71 18.77
CA ILE A 92 9.71 22.49 19.07
C ILE A 92 9.40 23.97 19.33
N GLN A 93 8.26 24.49 18.88
CA GLN A 93 7.86 25.90 19.09
C GLN A 93 7.16 26.20 20.43
N LYS A 94 7.00 25.22 21.33
CA LYS A 94 6.36 25.40 22.65
C LYS A 94 7.29 25.29 23.86
N SER A 95 8.61 25.32 23.67
CA SER A 95 9.58 25.29 24.81
C SER A 95 10.28 26.63 25.10
N ILE A 96 9.92 27.71 24.40
CA ILE A 96 10.38 29.07 24.70
C ILE A 96 9.15 29.96 24.85
N GLY A 97 8.63 29.98 26.07
CA GLY A 97 7.54 30.83 26.56
C GLY A 97 7.50 30.73 28.06
#